data_AF-A0A523LRX3-F1
#
_entry.id   AF-A0A523LRX3-F1
#
_cell.length_a   1.000
_cell.length_b   1.000
_cell.length_c   1.000
_cell.angle_alpha   90.00
_cell.angle_beta   90.00
_cell.angle_gamma   90.00
#
_symmetry.space_group_name_H-M   'P 1'
#
loop_
_entity.id
_entity.type
_entity.pdbx_description
1 polymer ?
#
loop_
_entity_poly.entity_id
_entity_poly.type
_entity_poly.pdbx_seq_one_letter_code
_entity_poly.pdbx_strand_id
1 'polypeptide(L)'
;MSLPDALAADIDRVLDIWSDCHRRYQSQGNWLFGRFSVADAMFAPVVLRFRSYGINLPDAASAYPRRMLESESIQRWLAAAESEIEVIKTDETGQ
;
A
#
# COMPACT_ATOMS: atom_id res chain seq x y z
N MET A 1 -10.70 -18.07 8.60
CA MET A 1 -9.38 -18.17 9.25
C MET A 1 -9.13 -16.83 9.91
N SER A 2 -8.92 -16.80 11.23
CA SER A 2 -8.66 -15.54 11.95
C SER A 2 -7.20 -15.13 11.75
N LEU A 3 -6.94 -13.83 11.64
CA LEU A 3 -5.57 -13.31 11.65
C LEU A 3 -4.98 -13.47 13.06
N PRO A 4 -3.66 -13.68 13.21
CA PRO A 4 -2.99 -13.58 14.51
C PRO A 4 -3.16 -12.17 15.10
N ASP A 5 -3.33 -12.07 16.41
CA ASP A 5 -3.61 -10.79 17.10
C ASP A 5 -2.55 -9.72 16.83
N ALA A 6 -1.27 -10.10 16.81
CA ALA A 6 -0.19 -9.17 16.50
C ALA A 6 -0.28 -8.59 15.09
N LEU A 7 -0.66 -9.42 14.10
CA LEU A 7 -0.87 -8.97 12.72
C LEU A 7 -2.09 -8.05 12.61
N ALA A 8 -3.17 -8.37 13.32
CA ALA A 8 -4.35 -7.51 13.36
C ALA A 8 -4.00 -6.13 13.94
N ALA A 9 -3.27 -6.09 15.06
CA ALA A 9 -2.82 -4.84 15.68
C ALA A 9 -1.92 -3.99 14.75
N ASP A 10 -1.04 -4.64 13.98
CA ASP A 10 -0.21 -3.94 13.00
C ASP A 10 -1.03 -3.36 11.83
N ILE A 11 -2.03 -4.10 11.36
CA ILE A 11 -2.97 -3.62 10.33
C ILE A 11 -3.73 -2.40 10.87
N ASP A 12 -4.33 -2.52 12.06
CA ASP A 12 -5.11 -1.45 12.68
C ASP A 12 -4.28 -0.17 12.84
N ARG A 13 -3.01 -0.29 13.28
CA ARG A 13 -2.10 0.84 13.39
C ARG A 13 -1.85 1.53 12.05
N VAL A 14 -1.70 0.78 10.96
CA VAL A 14 -1.53 1.35 9.62
C VAL A 14 -2.80 2.07 9.17
N LEU A 15 -3.97 1.49 9.42
CA LEU A 15 -5.25 2.10 9.09
C LEU A 15 -5.48 3.39 9.86
N ASP A 16 -5.16 3.43 11.16
CA ASP A 16 -5.27 4.62 11.99
C ASP A 16 -4.41 5.77 11.47
N ILE A 17 -3.18 5.48 11.02
CA ILE A 17 -2.29 6.48 10.41
C ILE A 17 -2.95 7.07 9.16
N TRP A 18 -3.44 6.23 8.26
CA TRP A 18 -4.08 6.69 7.02
C TRP A 18 -5.36 7.47 7.29
N SER A 19 -6.18 7.03 8.24
CA SER A 19 -7.40 7.73 8.65
C SER A 19 -7.10 9.08 9.30
N ASP A 20 -6.07 9.19 10.14
CA ASP A 20 -5.66 10.47 10.73
C ASP A 20 -5.16 11.45 9.66
N CYS A 21 -4.30 10.99 8.76
CA CYS A 21 -3.87 11.74 7.58
C CYS A 21 -5.06 12.23 6.75
N HIS A 22 -6.01 11.33 6.42
CA HIS A 22 -7.19 11.69 5.65
C HIS A 22 -8.02 12.76 6.35
N ARG A 23 -8.34 12.61 7.64
CA ARG A 23 -9.09 13.63 8.39
C ARG A 23 -8.41 15.00 8.38
N ARG A 24 -7.08 15.05 8.46
CA ARG A 24 -6.32 16.30 8.51
C ARG A 24 -6.18 16.98 7.15
N TYR A 25 -6.04 16.21 6.07
CA TYR A 25 -5.62 16.73 4.77
C TYR A 25 -6.62 16.51 3.63
N GLN A 26 -7.79 15.90 3.87
CA GLN A 26 -8.81 15.64 2.83
C GLN A 26 -9.23 16.88 2.01
N SER A 27 -9.22 18.08 2.60
CA SER A 27 -9.56 19.32 1.89
C SER A 27 -8.45 19.82 0.95
N GLN A 28 -7.25 19.24 1.05
CA GLN A 28 -6.05 19.62 0.28
C GLN A 28 -5.72 18.57 -0.80
N GLY A 29 -6.54 17.53 -0.91
CA GLY A 29 -6.45 16.46 -1.89
C GLY A 29 -6.54 15.07 -1.25
N ASN A 30 -6.47 14.05 -2.10
CA ASN A 30 -6.79 12.67 -1.72
C ASN A 30 -5.54 11.82 -1.42
N TRP A 31 -4.45 12.45 -0.99
CA TRP A 31 -3.20 11.80 -0.58
C TRP A 31 -2.94 12.00 0.92
N LEU A 32 -1.95 11.31 1.50
CA LEU A 32 -1.72 11.34 2.96
C LEU A 32 -1.54 12.76 3.50
N PHE A 33 -0.92 13.65 2.72
CA PHE A 33 -0.72 15.06 3.05
C PHE A 33 -1.33 15.99 2.00
N GLY A 34 -2.48 15.60 1.44
CA GLY A 34 -3.24 16.36 0.45
C GLY A 34 -2.71 16.17 -0.98
N ARG A 35 -1.46 16.54 -1.23
CA ARG A 35 -0.76 16.28 -2.50
C ARG A 35 0.13 15.04 -2.39
N PHE A 36 0.36 14.37 -3.51
CA PHE A 36 1.26 13.21 -3.56
C PHE A 36 2.64 13.61 -3.06
N SER A 37 3.20 12.80 -2.17
CA SER A 37 4.44 13.08 -1.46
C SER A 37 5.29 11.81 -1.32
N VAL A 38 6.51 11.97 -0.79
CA VAL A 38 7.39 10.84 -0.46
C VAL A 38 6.73 9.85 0.49
N ALA A 39 5.85 10.31 1.40
CA ALA A 39 5.14 9.43 2.30
C ALA A 39 4.23 8.46 1.54
N ASP A 40 3.56 8.93 0.49
CA ASP A 40 2.72 8.10 -0.36
C ASP A 40 3.55 7.03 -1.08
N ALA A 41 4.71 7.41 -1.62
CA ALA A 41 5.64 6.46 -2.24
C ALA A 41 6.13 5.39 -1.26
N MET A 42 6.41 5.76 0.00
CA MET A 42 6.83 4.82 1.05
C MET A 42 5.71 3.86 1.49
N PHE A 43 4.45 4.29 1.43
CA PHE A 43 3.29 3.45 1.74
C PHE A 43 2.78 2.62 0.57
N ALA A 44 3.18 2.92 -0.67
CA ALA A 44 2.76 2.15 -1.85
C ALA A 44 3.04 0.64 -1.73
N PRO A 45 4.24 0.17 -1.29
CA PRO A 45 4.47 -1.26 -1.06
C PRO A 45 3.53 -1.90 -0.02
N VAL A 46 3.08 -1.14 0.98
CA VAL A 46 2.15 -1.65 2.01
C VAL A 46 0.77 -1.88 1.39
N VAL A 47 0.28 -0.92 0.61
CA VAL A 47 -0.97 -1.07 -0.17
C VAL A 47 -0.88 -2.28 -1.11
N LEU A 48 0.25 -2.46 -1.80
CA LEU A 48 0.46 -3.60 -2.69
C LEU A 48 0.45 -4.93 -1.93
N ARG A 49 1.01 -5.03 -0.72
CA ARG A 49 0.94 -6.25 0.11
C ARG A 49 -0.49 -6.58 0.53
N PHE A 50 -1.29 -5.60 0.91
CA PHE A 50 -2.71 -5.83 1.21
C PHE A 50 -3.45 -6.41 0.00
N ARG A 51 -3.16 -5.90 -1.21
CA ARG A 51 -3.68 -6.47 -2.46
C ARG A 51 -3.18 -7.90 -2.69
N SER A 52 -1.87 -8.12 -2.67
CA SER A 52 -1.27 -9.42 -3.03
C SER A 52 -1.60 -10.53 -2.05
N TYR A 53 -1.79 -10.22 -0.77
CA TYR A 53 -2.17 -11.19 0.26
C TYR A 53 -3.68 -11.33 0.45
N GLY A 54 -4.50 -10.58 -0.29
CA GLY A 54 -5.96 -10.66 -0.21
C GLY A 54 -6.52 -10.18 1.15
N ILE A 55 -5.86 -9.21 1.78
CA ILE A 55 -6.33 -8.62 3.04
C ILE A 55 -7.45 -7.64 2.72
N ASN A 56 -8.66 -7.97 3.15
CA ASN A 56 -9.82 -7.10 2.98
C ASN A 56 -9.78 -5.97 4.01
N LEU A 57 -9.81 -4.72 3.52
CA LEU A 57 -9.87 -3.54 4.36
C LEU A 57 -11.32 -3.09 4.54
N PRO A 58 -11.69 -2.53 5.71
CA PRO A 58 -12.98 -1.86 5.87
C PRO A 58 -13.14 -0.71 4.87
N ASP A 59 -14.38 -0.45 4.43
CA ASP A 59 -14.67 0.61 3.45
C ASP A 59 -14.18 1.99 3.90
N ALA A 60 -14.27 2.28 5.20
CA ALA A 60 -13.79 3.54 5.78
C ALA A 60 -12.27 3.74 5.64
N ALA A 61 -11.52 2.66 5.48
CA ALA A 61 -10.06 2.65 5.35
C ALA A 61 -9.59 2.42 3.90
N SER A 62 -10.49 2.12 2.96
CA SER A 62 -10.13 1.70 1.60
C SER A 62 -9.89 2.86 0.63
N ALA A 63 -10.32 4.09 0.97
CA ALA A 63 -10.23 5.25 0.07
C ALA A 63 -8.80 5.56 -0.39
N TYR A 64 -7.85 5.61 0.54
CA TYR A 64 -6.44 5.87 0.23
C TYR A 64 -5.77 4.73 -0.55
N PRO A 65 -5.86 3.45 -0.10
CA PRO A 65 -5.38 2.30 -0.86
C PRO A 65 -5.95 2.24 -2.27
N ARG A 66 -7.25 2.50 -2.44
CA ARG A 66 -7.90 2.53 -3.75
C ARG A 66 -7.29 3.63 -4.63
N ARG A 67 -7.17 4.85 -4.11
CA ARG A 67 -6.55 5.98 -4.83
C ARG A 67 -5.11 5.70 -5.24
N MET A 68 -4.35 5.01 -4.39
CA MET A 68 -2.99 4.56 -4.69
C MET A 68 -2.98 3.57 -5.85
N LEU A 69 -3.83 2.55 -5.82
CA LEU A 69 -3.94 1.56 -6.88
C LEU A 69 -4.43 2.15 -8.21
N GLU A 70 -5.30 3.16 -8.18
CA GLU A 70 -5.78 3.88 -9.37
C GLU A 70 -4.78 4.91 -9.92
N SER A 71 -3.63 5.11 -9.26
CA SER A 71 -2.62 6.08 -9.68
C SER A 71 -1.84 5.63 -10.91
N GLU A 72 -1.73 6.49 -11.92
CA GLU A 72 -0.92 6.23 -13.12
C GLU A 72 0.53 5.86 -12.80
N SER A 73 1.13 6.47 -11.78
CA SER A 73 2.50 6.17 -11.36
C SER A 73 2.64 4.73 -10.84
N ILE A 74 1.65 4.24 -10.09
CA ILE A 74 1.65 2.86 -9.58
C ILE A 74 1.36 1.88 -10.70
N GLN A 75 0.41 2.20 -11.58
CA GLN A 75 0.12 1.37 -12.76
C GLN A 75 1.37 1.20 -13.65
N ARG A 76 2.11 2.28 -13.90
CA ARG A 76 3.39 2.22 -14.63
C ARG A 76 4.45 1.41 -13.89
N TRP A 77 4.55 1.55 -12.57
CA TRP A 77 5.51 0.78 -11.79
C TRP A 77 5.18 -0.72 -11.81
N LEU A 78 3.91 -1.09 -11.69
CA LEU A 78 3.47 -2.49 -11.78
C LEU A 78 3.76 -3.08 -13.15
N ALA A 79 3.46 -2.36 -14.23
CA ALA A 79 3.77 -2.81 -15.58
C ALA A 79 5.28 -3.00 -15.81
N ALA A 80 6.11 -2.11 -15.25
CA ALA A 80 7.56 -2.25 -15.30
C ALA A 80 8.02 -3.49 -14.54
N ALA A 81 7.53 -3.69 -13.31
CA ALA A 81 7.86 -4.85 -12.48
C ALA A 81 7.43 -6.18 -13.14
N GLU A 82 6.29 -6.23 -13.81
CA GLU A 82 5.85 -7.42 -14.58
C GLU A 82 6.75 -7.70 -15.79
N SER A 83 7.41 -6.68 -16.34
CA SER A 83 8.34 -6.81 -17.45
C SER A 83 9.80 -7.07 -17.03
N GLU A 84 10.09 -7.10 -15.72
CA GLU A 84 11.44 -7.36 -15.22
C GLU A 84 11.83 -8.81 -15.51
N ILE A 85 12.90 -8.96 -16.29
CA ILE A 85 13.52 -10.26 -16.65
C ILE A 85 14.85 -10.48 -15.92
N GLU A 86 15.24 -9.57 -15.03
CA GLU A 86 16.51 -9.64 -14.33
C GLU A 86 16.49 -10.79 -13.32
N VAL A 87 17.29 -11.82 -13.60
CA VAL A 87 17.53 -12.93 -12.68
C VAL A 87 18.87 -12.69 -12.00
N ILE A 88 18.85 -12.35 -10.71
CA ILE A 88 20.07 -12.23 -9.89
C ILE A 88 20.52 -13.65 -9.54
N LYS A 89 21.60 -14.13 -10.19
CA LYS A 89 22.12 -15.51 -10.04
C LYS A 89 22.55 -15.94 -8.62
N THR A 90 22.64 -15.03 -7.66
CA THR A 90 23.37 -15.25 -6.40
C THR A 90 22.50 -15.32 -5.14
N ASP A 91 21.17 -15.16 -5.20
CA ASP A 91 20.34 -15.14 -3.97
C ASP A 91 19.10 -16.06 -3.96
N GLU A 92 19.05 -17.04 -4.86
CA GLU A 92 18.15 -18.20 -4.73
C GLU A 92 18.95 -19.43 -4.32
N THR A 93 19.52 -19.42 -3.11
CA THR A 93 20.00 -20.68 -2.50
C THR A 93 18.82 -21.46 -1.94
N GLY A 94 17.97 -21.96 -2.84
CA GLY A 94 17.14 -23.12 -2.58
C GLY A 94 17.95 -24.38 -2.89
N GLN A 95 18.75 -24.83 -1.91
CA GLN A 95 19.14 -26.24 -1.76
C GLN A 95 18.76 -26.70 -0.36
#